data_AF-A0A956IEL9-F1
#
_entry.id   AF-A0A956IEL9-F1
#
_cell.length_a   1.000
_cell.length_b   1.000
_cell.length_c   1.000
_cell.angle_alpha   90.00
_cell.angle_beta   90.00
_cell.angle_gamma   90.00
#
_symmetry.space_group_name_H-M   'P 1'
#
loop_
_entity.id
_entity.type
_entity.pdbx_description
1 polymer ?
#
loop_
_entity_poly.entity_id
_entity_poly.type
_entity_poly.pdbx_seq_one_letter_code
_entity_poly.pdbx_strand_id
1 'polypeptide(L)'
;MRPSFALALALALTGCNAAEMLIASPSDYADYRRLRLGEDADARMAAAFEYLRAHPEGRYAERVRRYFDKAEPAYYEVRRRSPGGLERYLAALPKGPHAAEAVERLSSFRRPNPGEDASATVAATTERLTREKEARAEAARFLQVWLVDFLRPALWQVPFDQGPGDLLVRYRLALPQPECEPHPAFASGQTCHKEVAKRFVVRAPSGAVERSVAFDVAIELDDGWRLHRVTISGADLFLRTAEAEGGRPLEVDEEGHRAITRAYLDALPQALTAEDLLCSGGRGEGAASFDCEGIHLRVAPSGGGGIDLITIDAAPEGEGAAPKADPPPDPDGDGDDEEGDDDDERDDGDGDDGEGGEG
;
A
#
# COMPACT_ATOMS: atom_id res chain seq x y z
N MET A 1 4.79 -108.56 -39.16
CA MET A 1 3.67 -108.13 -38.29
C MET A 1 4.20 -107.85 -36.89
N ARG A 2 4.26 -106.59 -36.47
CA ARG A 2 4.31 -106.12 -35.06
C ARG A 2 4.19 -104.59 -35.04
N PRO A 3 3.03 -104.03 -34.66
CA PRO A 3 2.80 -102.58 -34.58
C PRO A 3 3.13 -102.09 -33.17
N SER A 4 4.30 -101.49 -32.96
CA SER A 4 4.69 -100.95 -31.65
C SER A 4 5.29 -99.53 -31.71
N PHE A 5 5.20 -98.84 -32.85
CA PHE A 5 5.76 -97.49 -33.00
C PHE A 5 4.72 -96.35 -33.01
N ALA A 6 3.42 -96.65 -32.87
CA ALA A 6 2.36 -95.64 -33.01
C ALA A 6 1.90 -94.97 -31.69
N LEU A 7 2.30 -95.46 -30.51
CA LEU A 7 1.75 -94.97 -29.23
C LEU A 7 2.60 -93.89 -28.52
N ALA A 8 3.84 -93.65 -28.93
CA ALA A 8 4.73 -92.68 -28.26
C ALA A 8 4.60 -91.23 -28.78
N LEU A 9 3.90 -91.01 -29.90
CA LEU A 9 3.74 -89.67 -30.49
C LEU A 9 2.47 -88.93 -30.02
N ALA A 10 1.54 -89.61 -29.36
CA ALA A 10 0.27 -89.02 -28.93
C ALA A 10 0.36 -88.21 -27.61
N LEU A 11 1.43 -88.33 -26.82
CA LEU A 11 1.62 -87.54 -25.58
C LEU A 11 2.37 -86.21 -25.78
N ALA A 12 2.91 -85.92 -26.98
CA ALA A 12 3.62 -84.67 -27.25
C ALA A 12 2.70 -83.51 -27.70
N LEU A 13 1.42 -83.78 -27.99
CA LEU A 13 0.48 -82.80 -28.55
C LEU A 13 -0.47 -82.16 -27.53
N THR A 14 -0.44 -82.57 -26.25
CA THR A 14 -1.20 -81.90 -25.17
C THR A 14 -0.42 -80.78 -24.47
N GLY A 15 0.80 -80.48 -24.91
CA GLY A 15 1.66 -79.42 -24.36
C GLY A 15 1.50 -78.02 -24.97
N CYS A 16 0.71 -77.85 -26.04
CA CYS A 16 0.63 -76.57 -26.76
C CYS A 16 -0.29 -75.52 -26.11
N ASN A 17 -1.06 -75.84 -25.07
CA ASN A 17 -1.85 -74.85 -24.34
C ASN A 17 -1.04 -74.04 -23.30
N ALA A 18 0.24 -74.37 -23.09
CA ALA A 18 1.13 -73.54 -22.27
C ALA A 18 1.56 -72.24 -22.99
N ALA A 19 1.36 -72.14 -24.30
CA ALA A 19 1.75 -70.95 -25.08
C ALA A 19 0.72 -69.81 -24.99
N GLU A 20 -0.57 -70.08 -24.80
CA GLU A 20 -1.58 -69.03 -24.57
C GLU A 20 -1.41 -68.34 -23.21
N MET A 21 -0.79 -68.99 -22.22
CA MET A 21 -0.42 -68.36 -20.95
C MET A 21 0.80 -67.41 -21.03
N LEU A 22 1.47 -67.31 -22.18
CA LEU A 22 2.67 -66.49 -22.34
C LEU A 22 2.41 -65.09 -22.92
N ILE A 23 1.20 -64.82 -23.44
CA ILE A 23 0.87 -63.55 -24.08
C ILE A 23 -0.21 -62.84 -23.27
N ALA A 24 0.12 -61.69 -22.67
CA ALA A 24 -0.87 -60.83 -22.03
C ALA A 24 -1.90 -60.40 -23.07
N SER A 25 -3.19 -60.35 -22.69
CA SER A 25 -4.21 -59.82 -23.59
C SER A 25 -3.88 -58.36 -23.96
N PRO A 26 -4.32 -57.87 -25.15
CA PRO A 26 -4.08 -56.49 -25.52
C PRO A 26 -4.57 -55.47 -24.49
N SER A 27 -5.68 -55.74 -23.79
CA SER A 27 -6.21 -54.89 -22.73
C SER A 27 -5.36 -54.93 -21.45
N ASP A 28 -4.95 -56.12 -21.00
CA ASP A 28 -4.05 -56.30 -19.86
C ASP A 28 -2.73 -55.52 -20.07
N TYR A 29 -2.11 -55.69 -21.23
CA TYR A 29 -0.88 -54.97 -21.55
C TYR A 29 -1.09 -53.46 -21.68
N ALA A 30 -2.20 -53.00 -22.27
CA ALA A 30 -2.48 -51.56 -22.40
C ALA A 30 -2.65 -50.88 -21.03
N ASP A 31 -3.39 -51.50 -20.11
CA ASP A 31 -3.60 -50.97 -18.76
C ASP A 31 -2.30 -51.01 -17.94
N TYR A 32 -1.51 -52.08 -18.05
CA TYR A 32 -0.17 -52.15 -17.45
C TYR A 32 0.76 -51.05 -17.99
N ARG A 33 0.69 -50.75 -19.30
CA ARG A 33 1.50 -49.71 -19.92
C ARG A 33 1.15 -48.31 -19.40
N ARG A 34 -0.13 -48.03 -19.12
CA ARG A 34 -0.55 -46.75 -18.50
C ARG A 34 0.12 -46.52 -17.15
N LEU A 35 0.23 -47.56 -16.31
CA LEU A 35 1.00 -47.48 -15.06
C LEU A 35 2.48 -47.15 -15.31
N ARG A 36 3.11 -47.80 -16.29
CA ARG A 36 4.54 -47.58 -16.58
C ARG A 36 4.83 -46.19 -17.15
N LEU A 37 3.88 -45.61 -17.87
CA LEU A 37 4.02 -44.33 -18.56
C LEU A 37 3.36 -43.15 -17.83
N GLY A 38 2.74 -43.37 -16.67
CA GLY A 38 2.13 -42.28 -15.90
C GLY A 38 3.16 -41.20 -15.54
N GLU A 39 2.81 -39.95 -15.82
CA GLU A 39 3.71 -38.79 -15.76
C GLU A 39 4.14 -38.46 -14.32
N ASP A 40 3.22 -38.62 -13.36
CA ASP A 40 3.46 -38.30 -11.96
C ASP A 40 3.06 -39.45 -11.01
N ALA A 41 3.17 -39.21 -9.70
CA ALA A 41 2.82 -40.19 -8.69
C ALA A 41 1.31 -40.48 -8.63
N ASP A 42 0.46 -39.47 -8.88
CA ASP A 42 -0.99 -39.62 -8.80
C ASP A 42 -1.50 -40.47 -9.98
N ALA A 43 -1.06 -40.17 -11.19
CA ALA A 43 -1.39 -40.92 -12.40
C ALA A 43 -0.95 -42.39 -12.29
N ARG A 44 0.24 -42.63 -11.72
CA ARG A 44 0.74 -43.99 -11.52
C ARG A 44 -0.02 -44.74 -10.43
N MET A 45 -0.38 -44.09 -9.32
CA MET A 45 -1.21 -44.73 -8.28
C MET A 45 -2.60 -45.07 -8.80
N ALA A 46 -3.27 -44.13 -9.48
CA ALA A 46 -4.58 -44.36 -10.08
C ALA A 46 -4.53 -45.51 -11.10
N ALA A 47 -3.54 -45.53 -11.99
CA ALA A 47 -3.38 -46.58 -12.98
C ALA A 47 -3.08 -47.95 -12.35
N ALA A 48 -2.26 -48.02 -11.30
CA ALA A 48 -2.00 -49.28 -10.58
C ALA A 48 -3.28 -49.82 -9.93
N PHE A 49 -4.06 -48.95 -9.28
CA PHE A 49 -5.30 -49.31 -8.63
C PHE A 49 -6.36 -49.80 -9.61
N GLU A 50 -6.56 -49.08 -10.72
CA GLU A 50 -7.48 -49.46 -11.78
C GLU A 50 -7.07 -50.78 -12.44
N TYR A 51 -5.76 -50.98 -12.69
CA TYR A 51 -5.26 -52.24 -13.23
C TYR A 51 -5.60 -53.42 -12.31
N LEU A 52 -5.34 -53.31 -11.00
CA LEU A 52 -5.60 -54.40 -10.04
C LEU A 52 -7.09 -54.71 -9.90
N ARG A 53 -7.96 -53.72 -10.14
CA ARG A 53 -9.41 -53.89 -10.14
C ARG A 53 -9.91 -54.58 -11.40
N ALA A 54 -9.40 -54.19 -12.56
CA ALA A 54 -9.83 -54.74 -13.86
C ALA A 54 -9.21 -56.13 -14.14
N HIS A 55 -7.97 -56.36 -13.69
CA HIS A 55 -7.19 -57.56 -13.97
C HIS A 55 -6.61 -58.18 -12.68
N PRO A 56 -7.45 -58.66 -11.74
CA PRO A 56 -6.97 -59.17 -10.44
C PRO A 56 -6.05 -60.40 -10.57
N GLU A 57 -6.23 -61.17 -11.64
CA GLU A 57 -5.43 -62.33 -12.05
C GLU A 57 -4.64 -62.09 -13.35
N GLY A 58 -4.51 -60.81 -13.76
CA GLY A 58 -3.80 -60.42 -14.98
C GLY A 58 -2.32 -60.84 -14.96
N ARG A 59 -1.71 -60.90 -16.14
CA ARG A 59 -0.32 -61.36 -16.30
C ARG A 59 0.67 -60.51 -15.47
N TYR A 60 0.36 -59.24 -15.26
CA TYR A 60 1.18 -58.32 -14.48
C TYR A 60 0.66 -58.09 -13.05
N ALA A 61 -0.44 -58.72 -12.63
CA ALA A 61 -1.11 -58.48 -11.35
C ALA A 61 -0.18 -58.61 -10.15
N GLU A 62 0.64 -59.68 -10.06
CA GLU A 62 1.57 -59.85 -8.94
C GLU A 62 2.60 -58.70 -8.87
N ARG A 63 3.11 -58.26 -10.02
CA ARG A 63 4.08 -57.17 -10.11
C ARG A 63 3.44 -55.83 -9.73
N VAL A 64 2.24 -55.55 -10.25
CA VAL A 64 1.52 -54.32 -9.96
C VAL A 64 1.13 -54.27 -8.48
N ARG A 65 0.69 -55.39 -7.91
CA ARG A 65 0.36 -55.52 -6.48
C ARG A 65 1.58 -55.22 -5.61
N ARG A 66 2.73 -55.83 -5.90
CA ARG A 66 3.99 -55.56 -5.18
C ARG A 66 4.42 -54.09 -5.26
N TYR A 67 4.23 -53.44 -6.41
CA TYR A 67 4.49 -52.01 -6.55
C TYR A 67 3.51 -51.18 -5.71
N PHE A 68 2.20 -51.47 -5.82
CA PHE A 68 1.14 -50.77 -5.12
C PHE A 68 1.31 -50.87 -3.60
N ASP A 69 1.47 -52.09 -3.07
CA ASP A 69 1.63 -52.35 -1.63
C ASP A 69 2.85 -51.62 -1.04
N LYS A 70 3.91 -51.43 -1.84
CA LYS A 70 5.11 -50.71 -1.42
C LYS A 70 4.95 -49.19 -1.51
N ALA A 71 4.29 -48.69 -2.56
CA ALA A 71 4.24 -47.27 -2.88
C ALA A 71 3.10 -46.53 -2.19
N GLU A 72 1.95 -47.18 -2.01
CA GLU A 72 0.73 -46.56 -1.48
C GLU A 72 0.90 -45.96 -0.07
N PRO A 73 1.58 -46.61 0.91
CA PRO A 73 1.72 -46.02 2.24
C PRO A 73 2.50 -44.70 2.23
N ALA A 74 3.60 -44.65 1.45
CA ALA A 74 4.38 -43.41 1.29
C ALA A 74 3.59 -42.34 0.52
N TYR A 75 2.78 -42.76 -0.46
CA TYR A 75 1.89 -41.86 -1.19
C TYR A 75 0.84 -41.23 -0.27
N TYR A 76 0.21 -42.02 0.60
CA TYR A 76 -0.76 -41.53 1.58
C TYR A 76 -0.13 -40.58 2.61
N GLU A 77 1.02 -40.92 3.18
CA GLU A 77 1.70 -40.09 4.20
C GLU A 77 2.04 -38.67 3.71
N VAL A 78 2.39 -38.51 2.44
CA VAL A 78 2.63 -37.19 1.85
C VAL A 78 1.31 -36.42 1.70
N ARG A 79 0.25 -37.11 1.26
CA ARG A 79 -1.04 -36.49 0.93
C ARG A 79 -1.89 -36.16 2.14
N ARG A 80 -1.78 -36.90 3.24
CA ARG A 80 -2.58 -36.70 4.46
C ARG A 80 -2.29 -35.40 5.23
N ARG A 81 -1.31 -34.61 4.79
CA ARG A 81 -0.86 -33.37 5.43
C ARG A 81 -1.71 -32.14 5.10
N SER A 82 -2.57 -32.20 4.09
CA SER A 82 -3.40 -31.06 3.67
C SER A 82 -4.74 -31.52 3.10
N PRO A 83 -5.77 -30.65 3.08
CA PRO A 83 -7.06 -30.95 2.46
C PRO A 83 -6.92 -31.32 0.98
N GLY A 84 -6.21 -30.49 0.20
CA GLY A 84 -6.02 -30.73 -1.24
C GLY A 84 -5.21 -32.00 -1.53
N GLY A 85 -4.28 -32.37 -0.64
CA GLY A 85 -3.56 -33.64 -0.73
C GLY A 85 -4.50 -34.85 -0.56
N LEU A 86 -5.36 -34.82 0.46
CA LEU A 86 -6.35 -35.86 0.73
C LEU A 86 -7.38 -35.99 -0.40
N GLU A 87 -7.82 -34.88 -0.98
CA GLU A 87 -8.72 -34.88 -2.15
C GLU A 87 -8.08 -35.57 -3.36
N ARG A 88 -6.79 -35.29 -3.63
CA ARG A 88 -6.04 -35.97 -4.69
C ARG A 88 -5.87 -37.47 -4.42
N TYR A 89 -5.59 -37.86 -3.18
CA TYR A 89 -5.51 -39.27 -2.78
C TYR A 89 -6.84 -39.98 -3.04
N LEU A 90 -7.97 -39.40 -2.60
CA LEU A 90 -9.30 -39.98 -2.78
C LEU A 90 -9.74 -40.01 -4.26
N ALA A 91 -9.30 -39.05 -5.07
CA ALA A 91 -9.54 -39.06 -6.50
C ALA A 91 -8.76 -40.19 -7.20
N ALA A 92 -7.50 -40.41 -6.83
CA ALA A 92 -6.67 -41.47 -7.39
C ALA A 92 -7.09 -42.87 -6.90
N LEU A 93 -7.47 -42.99 -5.62
CA LEU A 93 -7.72 -44.24 -4.90
C LEU A 93 -9.05 -44.19 -4.13
N PRO A 94 -10.21 -44.13 -4.80
CA PRO A 94 -11.50 -43.92 -4.15
C PRO A 94 -11.92 -45.06 -3.20
N LYS A 95 -11.32 -46.25 -3.37
CA LYS A 95 -11.47 -47.40 -2.46
C LYS A 95 -10.10 -47.98 -2.07
N GLY A 96 -9.10 -47.11 -1.95
CA GLY A 96 -7.75 -47.48 -1.53
C GLY A 96 -7.66 -47.89 -0.05
N PRO A 97 -6.52 -48.46 0.39
CA PRO A 97 -6.33 -48.92 1.76
C PRO A 97 -6.61 -47.88 2.85
N HIS A 98 -6.28 -46.61 2.60
CA HIS A 98 -6.50 -45.49 3.53
C HIS A 98 -7.68 -44.58 3.15
N ALA A 99 -8.59 -45.01 2.26
CA ALA A 99 -9.69 -44.15 1.80
C ALA A 99 -10.63 -43.70 2.94
N ALA A 100 -10.96 -44.59 3.87
CA ALA A 100 -11.80 -44.25 5.02
C ALA A 100 -11.12 -43.22 5.95
N GLU A 101 -9.84 -43.44 6.27
CA GLU A 101 -9.04 -42.52 7.09
C GLU A 101 -8.88 -41.15 6.39
N ALA A 102 -8.66 -41.16 5.07
CA ALA A 102 -8.54 -39.95 4.27
C ALA A 102 -9.83 -39.11 4.29
N VAL A 103 -11.01 -39.76 4.19
CA VAL A 103 -12.32 -39.09 4.31
C VAL A 103 -12.50 -38.50 5.71
N GLU A 104 -12.22 -39.26 6.77
CA GLU A 104 -12.32 -38.79 8.14
C GLU A 104 -11.41 -37.59 8.39
N ARG A 105 -10.15 -37.68 7.97
CA ARG A 105 -9.18 -36.59 8.13
C ARG A 105 -9.56 -35.37 7.31
N LEU A 106 -10.06 -35.54 6.08
CA LEU A 106 -10.58 -34.43 5.27
C LEU A 106 -11.77 -33.77 5.95
N SER A 107 -12.64 -34.54 6.62
CA SER A 107 -13.74 -33.99 7.40
C SER A 107 -13.27 -33.20 8.63
N SER A 108 -12.15 -33.61 9.25
CA SER A 108 -11.55 -32.89 10.38
C SER A 108 -11.00 -31.52 9.96
N PHE A 109 -10.44 -31.40 8.75
CA PHE A 109 -10.05 -30.12 8.18
C PHE A 109 -11.24 -29.21 7.85
N ARG A 110 -12.41 -29.79 7.55
CA ARG A 110 -13.64 -29.03 7.25
C ARG A 110 -14.40 -28.59 8.50
N ARG A 111 -13.99 -29.04 9.69
CA ARG A 111 -14.55 -28.48 10.93
C ARG A 111 -13.95 -27.08 11.09
N PRO A 112 -14.76 -26.01 11.06
CA PRO A 112 -14.25 -24.66 11.26
C PRO A 112 -13.50 -24.62 12.59
N ASN A 113 -12.25 -24.19 12.55
CA ASN A 113 -11.45 -23.97 13.74
C ASN A 113 -11.77 -22.55 14.21
N PRO A 114 -12.62 -22.37 15.24
CA PRO A 114 -13.10 -21.04 15.64
C PRO A 114 -11.96 -20.09 16.04
N GLY A 115 -10.78 -20.60 16.39
CA GLY A 115 -9.60 -19.78 16.69
C GLY A 115 -8.90 -19.20 15.45
N GLU A 116 -8.89 -19.90 14.33
CA GLU A 116 -8.22 -19.45 13.10
C GLU A 116 -9.07 -18.41 12.35
N ASP A 117 -10.38 -18.65 12.27
CA ASP A 117 -11.34 -17.71 11.67
C ASP A 117 -11.43 -16.39 12.47
N ALA A 118 -11.36 -16.48 13.80
CA ALA A 118 -11.31 -15.30 14.67
C ALA A 118 -10.01 -14.51 14.46
N SER A 119 -8.86 -15.17 14.34
CA SER A 119 -7.57 -14.52 14.09
C SER A 119 -7.54 -13.81 12.73
N ALA A 120 -8.01 -14.47 11.68
CA ALA A 120 -8.09 -13.87 10.34
C ALA A 120 -9.04 -12.64 10.32
N THR A 121 -10.17 -12.72 11.03
CA THR A 121 -11.11 -11.60 11.15
C THR A 121 -10.51 -10.42 11.91
N VAL A 122 -9.78 -10.70 12.99
CA VAL A 122 -9.06 -9.68 13.76
C VAL A 122 -7.97 -9.04 12.90
N ALA A 123 -7.16 -9.84 12.19
CA ALA A 123 -6.10 -9.33 11.32
C ALA A 123 -6.67 -8.41 10.21
N ALA A 124 -7.71 -8.85 9.52
CA ALA A 124 -8.38 -8.05 8.48
C ALA A 124 -8.99 -6.75 9.05
N THR A 125 -9.55 -6.82 10.27
CA THR A 125 -10.10 -5.64 10.95
C THR A 125 -8.99 -4.66 11.33
N THR A 126 -7.89 -5.14 11.89
CA THR A 126 -6.73 -4.32 12.25
C THR A 126 -6.12 -3.66 11.01
N GLU A 127 -5.91 -4.42 9.93
CA GLU A 127 -5.39 -3.87 8.67
C GLU A 127 -6.30 -2.78 8.11
N ARG A 128 -7.63 -2.99 8.15
CA ARG A 128 -8.60 -1.95 7.77
C ARG A 128 -8.46 -0.70 8.64
N LEU A 129 -8.41 -0.86 9.97
CA LEU A 129 -8.28 0.28 10.89
C LEU A 129 -6.97 1.04 10.71
N THR A 130 -5.87 0.34 10.41
CA THR A 130 -4.58 0.94 10.08
C THR A 130 -4.68 1.78 8.81
N ARG A 131 -5.23 1.22 7.71
CA ARG A 131 -5.45 1.97 6.47
C ARG A 131 -6.35 3.20 6.66
N GLU A 132 -7.42 3.08 7.45
CA GLU A 132 -8.30 4.21 7.78
C GLU A 132 -7.57 5.29 8.60
N LYS A 133 -6.65 4.91 9.48
CA LYS A 133 -5.82 5.85 10.26
C LYS A 133 -4.80 6.56 9.37
N GLU A 134 -4.12 5.83 8.49
CA GLU A 134 -3.16 6.39 7.53
C GLU A 134 -3.84 7.36 6.56
N ALA A 135 -4.97 6.96 5.96
CA ALA A 135 -5.74 7.82 5.06
C ALA A 135 -6.19 9.13 5.75
N ARG A 136 -6.56 9.07 7.03
CA ARG A 136 -6.86 10.26 7.84
C ARG A 136 -5.65 11.15 8.06
N ALA A 137 -4.50 10.57 8.43
CA ALA A 137 -3.27 11.33 8.64
C ALA A 137 -2.76 11.98 7.33
N GLU A 138 -2.97 11.34 6.19
CA GLU A 138 -2.70 11.93 4.88
C GLU A 138 -3.69 13.05 4.55
N ALA A 139 -4.99 12.87 4.81
CA ALA A 139 -6.00 13.90 4.59
C ALA A 139 -5.79 15.14 5.48
N ALA A 140 -5.41 14.95 6.75
CA ALA A 140 -5.11 16.04 7.69
C ALA A 140 -3.91 16.89 7.23
N ARG A 141 -2.89 16.26 6.62
CA ARG A 141 -1.72 16.96 6.08
C ARG A 141 -1.91 17.45 4.64
N PHE A 142 -3.02 17.10 4.00
CA PHE A 142 -3.19 17.30 2.56
C PHE A 142 -3.10 18.79 2.18
N LEU A 143 -3.81 19.66 2.90
CA LEU A 143 -3.77 21.10 2.68
C LEU A 143 -2.37 21.68 2.97
N GLN A 144 -1.76 21.28 4.08
CA GLN A 144 -0.43 21.76 4.49
C GLN A 144 0.63 21.47 3.42
N VAL A 145 0.61 20.27 2.83
CA VAL A 145 1.54 19.88 1.77
C VAL A 145 1.44 20.82 0.56
N TRP A 146 0.23 21.26 0.17
CA TRP A 146 0.06 22.25 -0.89
C TRP A 146 0.55 23.64 -0.48
N LEU A 147 0.23 24.07 0.75
CA LEU A 147 0.66 25.38 1.26
C LEU A 147 2.18 25.50 1.30
N VAL A 148 2.86 24.51 1.88
CA VAL A 148 4.33 24.50 2.02
C VAL A 148 5.00 24.58 0.65
N ASP A 149 4.52 23.83 -0.35
CA ASP A 149 5.12 23.87 -1.69
C ASP A 149 5.00 25.26 -2.34
N PHE A 150 3.88 25.95 -2.17
CA PHE A 150 3.69 27.31 -2.71
C PHE A 150 4.34 28.42 -1.88
N LEU A 151 4.71 28.16 -0.63
CA LEU A 151 5.39 29.14 0.22
C LEU A 151 6.92 29.11 0.06
N ARG A 152 7.47 28.29 -0.85
CA ARG A 152 8.91 28.27 -1.13
C ARG A 152 9.32 29.47 -1.99
N PRO A 153 10.19 30.40 -1.52
CA PRO A 153 10.58 31.59 -2.27
C PRO A 153 11.17 31.29 -3.66
N ALA A 154 11.97 30.24 -3.77
CA ALA A 154 12.59 29.83 -5.02
C ALA A 154 11.57 29.56 -6.15
N LEU A 155 10.36 29.10 -5.82
CA LEU A 155 9.30 28.82 -6.80
C LEU A 155 8.83 30.09 -7.51
N TRP A 156 8.84 31.23 -6.82
CA TRP A 156 8.37 32.52 -7.34
C TRP A 156 9.42 33.22 -8.21
N GLN A 157 10.68 32.76 -8.14
CA GLN A 157 11.82 33.37 -8.82
C GLN A 157 12.17 32.69 -10.16
N VAL A 158 11.41 31.67 -10.57
CA VAL A 158 11.60 30.95 -11.83
C VAL A 158 10.27 30.78 -12.56
N PRO A 159 10.29 30.56 -13.90
CA PRO A 159 9.10 30.11 -14.61
C PRO A 159 8.53 28.84 -13.94
N PHE A 160 7.20 28.77 -13.81
CA PHE A 160 6.52 27.72 -13.05
C PHE A 160 6.82 26.32 -13.60
N ASP A 161 7.06 26.19 -14.91
CA ASP A 161 7.45 24.93 -15.56
C ASP A 161 8.87 24.43 -15.20
N GLN A 162 9.66 25.26 -14.51
CA GLN A 162 10.97 24.94 -13.95
C GLN A 162 10.95 24.79 -12.43
N GLY A 163 9.76 24.84 -11.80
CA GLY A 163 9.59 24.64 -10.37
C GLY A 163 9.93 23.21 -9.89
N PRO A 164 9.78 22.94 -8.58
CA PRO A 164 10.03 21.62 -8.00
C PRO A 164 9.24 20.52 -8.70
N GLY A 165 9.93 19.42 -9.04
CA GLY A 165 9.35 18.35 -9.87
C GLY A 165 8.14 17.67 -9.22
N ASP A 166 8.13 17.53 -7.90
CA ASP A 166 7.01 16.98 -7.12
C ASP A 166 5.75 17.85 -7.20
N LEU A 167 5.90 19.17 -7.08
CA LEU A 167 4.81 20.13 -7.28
C LEU A 167 4.30 20.08 -8.72
N LEU A 168 5.20 20.03 -9.72
CA LEU A 168 4.82 19.95 -11.13
C LEU A 168 4.08 18.66 -11.47
N VAL A 169 4.53 17.52 -10.94
CA VAL A 169 3.84 16.24 -11.09
C VAL A 169 2.44 16.33 -10.47
N ARG A 170 2.33 16.85 -9.24
CA ARG A 170 1.07 16.94 -8.52
C ARG A 170 0.09 17.91 -9.18
N TYR A 171 0.57 19.06 -9.64
CA TYR A 171 -0.28 20.11 -10.21
C TYR A 171 -0.56 19.89 -11.70
N ARG A 172 0.43 19.57 -12.54
CA ARG A 172 0.23 19.46 -14.00
C ARG A 172 -0.11 18.06 -14.48
N LEU A 173 0.50 17.03 -13.91
CA LEU A 173 0.43 15.68 -14.47
C LEU A 173 -0.62 14.78 -13.79
N ALA A 174 -0.84 14.93 -12.49
CA ALA A 174 -1.87 14.18 -11.79
C ALA A 174 -3.27 14.59 -12.28
N LEU A 175 -4.18 13.62 -12.41
CA LEU A 175 -5.57 13.87 -12.83
C LEU A 175 -6.41 14.41 -11.66
N PRO A 176 -7.39 15.31 -11.92
CA PRO A 176 -7.66 15.96 -13.21
C PRO A 176 -6.55 16.96 -13.58
N GLN A 177 -6.31 17.14 -14.89
CA GLN A 177 -5.35 18.16 -15.36
C GLN A 177 -5.90 19.56 -15.07
N PRO A 178 -5.01 20.56 -14.85
CA PRO A 178 -5.45 21.92 -14.61
C PRO A 178 -6.10 22.50 -15.88
N GLU A 179 -7.17 23.27 -15.70
CA GLU A 179 -7.83 24.02 -16.75
C GLU A 179 -7.27 25.44 -16.76
N CYS A 180 -6.69 25.88 -17.89
CA CYS A 180 -6.04 27.18 -18.00
C CYS A 180 -6.77 28.10 -18.95
N GLU A 181 -6.92 29.37 -18.56
CA GLU A 181 -7.47 30.45 -19.35
C GLU A 181 -6.53 31.67 -19.40
N PRO A 182 -6.60 32.52 -20.43
CA PRO A 182 -5.79 33.75 -20.48
C PRO A 182 -6.06 34.68 -19.30
N HIS A 183 -5.01 35.19 -18.66
CA HIS A 183 -5.15 36.10 -17.53
C HIS A 183 -5.51 37.52 -18.02
N PRO A 184 -6.50 38.22 -17.44
CA PRO A 184 -6.96 39.52 -17.95
C PRO A 184 -5.94 40.65 -17.76
N ALA A 185 -5.04 40.54 -16.78
CA ALA A 185 -4.05 41.59 -16.46
C ALA A 185 -2.69 41.41 -17.15
N PHE A 186 -2.42 40.26 -17.77
CA PHE A 186 -1.11 39.92 -18.35
C PHE A 186 -1.29 39.55 -19.82
N ALA A 187 -0.45 40.08 -20.71
CA ALA A 187 -0.61 39.91 -22.16
C ALA A 187 -0.43 38.45 -22.61
N SER A 188 0.46 37.71 -21.94
CA SER A 188 0.70 36.28 -22.16
C SER A 188 0.54 35.43 -20.90
N GLY A 189 0.06 36.02 -19.80
CA GLY A 189 -0.21 35.30 -18.56
C GLY A 189 -1.46 34.42 -18.65
N GLN A 190 -1.60 33.53 -17.66
CA GLN A 190 -2.68 32.55 -17.59
C GLN A 190 -3.17 32.37 -16.16
N THR A 191 -4.46 32.09 -15.99
CA THR A 191 -5.01 31.54 -14.76
C THR A 191 -5.26 30.06 -14.98
N CYS A 192 -4.67 29.20 -14.15
CA CYS A 192 -4.90 27.76 -14.19
C CYS A 192 -5.60 27.31 -12.92
N HIS A 193 -6.65 26.50 -13.04
CA HIS A 193 -7.44 25.95 -11.94
C HIS A 193 -7.28 24.44 -11.86
N LYS A 194 -7.17 23.91 -10.64
CA LYS A 194 -7.12 22.46 -10.40
C LYS A 194 -7.91 22.07 -9.16
N GLU A 195 -8.95 21.26 -9.36
CA GLU A 195 -9.65 20.63 -8.24
C GLU A 195 -8.81 19.45 -7.70
N VAL A 196 -8.65 19.40 -6.38
CA VAL A 196 -7.94 18.31 -5.70
C VAL A 196 -8.73 17.84 -4.50
N ALA A 197 -8.72 16.53 -4.26
CA ALA A 197 -9.46 15.93 -3.17
C ALA A 197 -8.74 14.74 -2.54
N LYS A 198 -8.86 14.60 -1.21
CA LYS A 198 -8.38 13.44 -0.46
C LYS A 198 -9.53 12.89 0.39
N ARG A 199 -9.88 11.62 0.14
CA ARG A 199 -10.95 10.90 0.86
C ARG A 199 -10.43 10.26 2.13
N PHE A 200 -11.26 10.20 3.16
CA PHE A 200 -10.98 9.55 4.43
C PHE A 200 -12.28 9.07 5.10
N VAL A 201 -12.14 8.26 6.16
CA VAL A 201 -13.27 7.75 6.93
C VAL A 201 -13.15 8.21 8.38
N VAL A 202 -14.23 8.77 8.92
CA VAL A 202 -14.39 9.08 10.35
C VAL A 202 -15.43 8.16 10.97
N ARG A 203 -15.35 7.95 12.29
CA ARG A 203 -16.29 7.07 13.00
C ARG A 203 -17.22 7.90 13.88
N ALA A 204 -18.51 7.77 13.64
CA ALA A 204 -19.60 8.34 14.42
C ALA A 204 -20.29 7.23 15.25
N PRO A 205 -21.11 7.59 16.26
CA PRO A 205 -21.97 6.61 16.93
C PRO A 205 -22.91 5.85 15.97
N SER A 206 -23.31 6.49 14.86
CA SER A 206 -24.17 5.90 13.81
C SER A 206 -23.43 5.00 12.83
N GLY A 207 -22.09 4.99 12.82
CA GLY A 207 -21.28 4.19 11.92
C GLY A 207 -20.09 4.94 11.33
N ALA A 208 -19.45 4.31 10.35
CA ALA A 208 -18.38 4.94 9.56
C ALA A 208 -19.00 5.90 8.53
N VAL A 209 -18.44 7.11 8.43
CA VAL A 209 -18.86 8.15 7.49
C VAL A 209 -17.68 8.49 6.61
N GLU A 210 -17.88 8.39 5.29
CA GLU A 210 -16.89 8.83 4.30
C GLU A 210 -16.91 10.36 4.20
N ARG A 211 -15.72 10.96 4.18
CA ARG A 211 -15.49 12.40 4.10
C ARG A 211 -14.40 12.67 3.06
N SER A 212 -14.28 13.92 2.65
CA SER A 212 -13.18 14.39 1.81
C SER A 212 -12.73 15.79 2.21
N VAL A 213 -11.43 16.01 2.19
CA VAL A 213 -10.84 17.35 2.11
C VAL A 213 -10.71 17.65 0.62
N ALA A 214 -11.50 18.60 0.11
CA ALA A 214 -11.50 18.98 -1.29
C ALA A 214 -11.39 20.51 -1.42
N PHE A 215 -10.58 20.95 -2.38
CA PHE A 215 -10.36 22.37 -2.66
C PHE A 215 -9.85 22.57 -4.09
N ASP A 216 -10.07 23.76 -4.61
CA ASP A 216 -9.52 24.26 -5.86
C ASP A 216 -8.22 24.99 -5.60
N VAL A 217 -7.21 24.71 -6.44
CA VAL A 217 -5.94 25.43 -6.49
C VAL A 217 -5.90 26.23 -7.79
N ALA A 218 -6.07 27.54 -7.69
CA ALA A 218 -5.88 28.47 -8.78
C ALA A 218 -4.46 29.08 -8.72
N ILE A 219 -3.74 29.09 -9.84
CA ILE A 219 -2.49 29.84 -9.98
C ILE A 219 -2.66 30.89 -11.07
N GLU A 220 -2.19 32.10 -10.80
CA GLU A 220 -2.08 33.19 -11.78
C GLU A 220 -0.61 33.31 -12.18
N LEU A 221 -0.35 33.21 -13.48
CA LEU A 221 0.99 33.32 -14.08
C LEU A 221 1.13 34.65 -14.83
N ASP A 222 2.28 35.29 -14.67
CA ASP A 222 2.63 36.52 -15.38
C ASP A 222 3.10 36.27 -16.84
N ASP A 223 3.54 37.33 -17.52
CA ASP A 223 4.04 37.24 -18.91
C ASP A 223 5.30 36.36 -19.04
N GLY A 224 6.08 36.24 -17.97
CA GLY A 224 7.28 35.41 -17.87
C GLY A 224 7.01 33.98 -17.38
N TRP A 225 5.75 33.56 -17.29
CA TRP A 225 5.31 32.27 -16.75
C TRP A 225 5.68 32.06 -15.28
N ARG A 226 5.92 33.12 -14.51
CA ARG A 226 6.22 33.06 -13.07
C ARG A 226 4.93 33.15 -12.28
N LEU A 227 4.93 32.60 -11.06
CA LEU A 227 3.78 32.75 -10.16
C LEU A 227 3.61 34.22 -9.77
N HIS A 228 2.38 34.72 -9.97
CA HIS A 228 1.95 36.03 -9.50
C HIS A 228 1.06 35.92 -8.26
N ARG A 229 0.15 34.93 -8.27
CA ARG A 229 -0.75 34.62 -7.15
C ARG A 229 -1.08 33.14 -7.16
N VAL A 230 -1.29 32.58 -5.97
CA VAL A 230 -1.93 31.29 -5.75
C VAL A 230 -3.15 31.49 -4.87
N THR A 231 -4.25 30.85 -5.22
CA THR A 231 -5.48 30.83 -4.42
C THR A 231 -5.89 29.40 -4.17
N ILE A 232 -6.06 29.04 -2.90
CA ILE A 232 -6.63 27.76 -2.48
C ILE A 232 -7.99 28.04 -1.87
N SER A 233 -9.03 27.45 -2.44
CA SER A 233 -10.41 27.68 -2.00
C SER A 233 -11.19 26.39 -1.86
N GLY A 234 -11.92 26.23 -0.76
CA GLY A 234 -12.74 25.03 -0.54
C GLY A 234 -13.84 25.25 0.48
N ALA A 235 -14.97 24.57 0.30
CA ALA A 235 -16.04 24.59 1.29
C ALA A 235 -15.61 23.80 2.54
N ASP A 236 -15.78 24.41 3.72
CA ASP A 236 -15.47 23.78 5.02
C ASP A 236 -14.04 23.20 5.09
N LEU A 237 -13.07 23.84 4.43
CA LEU A 237 -11.72 23.31 4.26
C LEU A 237 -11.04 23.02 5.61
N PHE A 238 -11.13 23.97 6.55
CA PHE A 238 -10.54 23.81 7.88
C PHE A 238 -11.31 22.81 8.73
N LEU A 239 -12.64 22.77 8.62
CA LEU A 239 -13.49 21.80 9.31
C LEU A 239 -13.17 20.37 8.86
N ARG A 240 -13.05 20.11 7.56
CA ARG A 240 -12.71 18.77 7.02
C ARG A 240 -11.30 18.33 7.42
N THR A 241 -10.37 19.28 7.47
CA THR A 241 -9.01 19.01 7.98
C THR A 241 -9.03 18.62 9.46
N ALA A 242 -9.80 19.35 10.28
CA ALA A 242 -9.97 19.03 11.70
C ALA A 242 -10.71 17.69 11.95
N GLU A 243 -11.70 17.34 11.13
CA GLU A 243 -12.35 16.01 11.18
C GLU A 243 -11.35 14.88 10.88
N ALA A 244 -10.46 15.08 9.89
CA ALA A 244 -9.45 14.10 9.52
C ALA A 244 -8.45 13.87 10.67
N GLU A 245 -7.97 14.95 11.29
CA GLU A 245 -7.08 14.90 12.45
C GLU A 245 -7.76 14.25 13.66
N GLY A 246 -8.97 14.71 14.01
CA GLY A 246 -9.71 14.24 15.18
C GLY A 246 -10.33 12.85 15.04
N GLY A 247 -10.51 12.35 13.81
CA GLY A 247 -11.06 11.01 13.56
C GLY A 247 -12.55 10.84 13.79
N ARG A 248 -13.27 11.94 14.01
CA ARG A 248 -14.70 11.97 14.28
C ARG A 248 -15.36 13.06 13.45
N PRO A 249 -16.63 12.88 13.04
CA PRO A 249 -17.35 13.95 12.39
C PRO A 249 -17.56 15.12 13.36
N LEU A 250 -17.56 16.33 12.82
CA LEU A 250 -17.80 17.57 13.54
C LEU A 250 -19.04 18.23 12.95
N GLU A 251 -20.06 18.40 13.79
CA GLU A 251 -21.24 19.21 13.49
C GLU A 251 -21.10 20.49 14.28
N VAL A 252 -20.76 21.58 13.59
CA VAL A 252 -20.51 22.87 14.20
C VAL A 252 -21.40 23.92 13.58
N ASP A 253 -21.82 24.89 14.39
CA ASP A 253 -22.40 26.12 13.89
C ASP A 253 -21.29 27.06 13.38
N GLU A 254 -21.68 28.28 13.03
CA GLU A 254 -20.75 29.31 12.54
C GLU A 254 -19.67 29.69 13.58
N GLU A 255 -20.00 29.70 14.87
CA GLU A 255 -19.02 30.00 15.92
C GLU A 255 -18.00 28.86 16.07
N GLY A 256 -18.47 27.61 16.06
CA GLY A 256 -17.61 26.44 16.08
C GLY A 256 -16.70 26.35 14.84
N HIS A 257 -17.21 26.71 13.65
CA HIS A 257 -16.38 26.82 12.44
C HIS A 257 -15.27 27.86 12.66
N ARG A 258 -15.60 29.08 13.10
CA ARG A 258 -14.60 30.12 13.40
C ARG A 258 -13.56 29.66 14.43
N ALA A 259 -13.96 28.91 15.45
CA ALA A 259 -13.04 28.38 16.45
C ALA A 259 -12.07 27.35 15.85
N ILE A 260 -12.55 26.48 14.96
CA ILE A 260 -11.70 25.51 14.24
C ILE A 260 -10.71 26.22 13.33
N THR A 261 -11.16 27.19 12.53
CA THR A 261 -10.25 27.98 11.68
C THR A 261 -9.22 28.71 12.52
N ARG A 262 -9.61 29.30 13.65
CA ARG A 262 -8.68 29.96 14.57
C ARG A 262 -7.62 28.99 15.09
N ALA A 263 -8.00 27.77 15.49
CA ALA A 263 -7.06 26.76 15.94
C ALA A 263 -6.08 26.34 14.83
N TYR A 264 -6.56 26.18 13.60
CA TYR A 264 -5.70 25.91 12.44
C TYR A 264 -4.68 27.03 12.21
N LEU A 265 -5.15 28.28 12.23
CA LEU A 265 -4.29 29.47 12.08
C LEU A 265 -3.25 29.61 13.19
N ASP A 266 -3.57 29.14 14.40
CA ASP A 266 -2.64 29.17 15.53
C ASP A 266 -1.54 28.10 15.43
N ALA A 267 -1.86 26.96 14.81
CA ALA A 267 -0.89 25.90 14.54
C ALA A 267 -0.02 26.20 13.30
N LEU A 268 -0.51 27.04 12.38
CA LEU A 268 0.14 27.27 11.08
C LEU A 268 1.58 27.79 11.20
N PRO A 269 1.92 28.80 12.04
CA PRO A 269 3.31 29.25 12.16
C PRO A 269 4.28 28.14 12.57
N GLN A 270 3.88 27.28 13.52
CA GLN A 270 4.70 26.15 13.95
C GLN A 270 4.91 25.14 12.80
N ALA A 271 3.86 24.89 12.03
CA ALA A 271 3.92 24.04 10.85
C ALA A 271 4.81 24.61 9.75
N LEU A 272 4.87 25.94 9.58
CA LEU A 272 5.74 26.60 8.61
C LEU A 272 7.20 26.62 9.08
N THR A 273 7.45 26.90 10.36
CA THR A 273 8.81 26.85 10.94
C THR A 273 9.42 25.44 10.89
N ALA A 274 8.61 24.39 11.04
CA ALA A 274 9.08 23.02 10.90
C ALA A 274 9.61 22.68 9.49
N GLU A 275 9.30 23.51 8.50
CA GLU A 275 9.72 23.40 7.10
C GLU A 275 10.76 24.47 6.72
N ASP A 276 11.44 25.05 7.72
CA ASP A 276 12.44 26.12 7.59
C ASP A 276 11.92 27.41 6.90
N LEU A 277 10.60 27.64 6.91
CA LEU A 277 10.01 28.87 6.39
C LEU A 277 9.88 29.91 7.51
N LEU A 278 10.66 30.99 7.40
CA LEU A 278 10.61 32.12 8.33
C LEU A 278 9.48 33.07 7.93
N CYS A 279 8.33 32.90 8.59
CA CYS A 279 7.17 33.76 8.42
C CYS A 279 6.99 34.66 9.65
N SER A 280 6.74 35.94 9.41
CA SER A 280 6.34 36.92 10.43
C SER A 280 4.92 37.38 10.16
N GLY A 281 4.17 37.78 11.17
CA GLY A 281 2.79 38.24 10.96
C GLY A 281 1.89 37.89 12.13
N GLY A 282 0.58 37.95 11.90
CA GLY A 282 -0.39 37.75 12.96
C GLY A 282 -1.83 37.71 12.50
N ARG A 283 -2.71 37.57 13.48
CA ARG A 283 -4.15 37.52 13.28
C ARG A 283 -4.74 38.93 13.34
N GLY A 284 -5.61 39.24 12.38
CA GLY A 284 -6.57 40.33 12.47
C GLY A 284 -7.97 39.82 12.85
N GLU A 285 -8.95 40.72 12.90
CA GLU A 285 -10.36 40.34 13.04
C GLU A 285 -10.83 39.59 11.78
N GLY A 286 -10.89 38.26 11.88
CA GLY A 286 -11.48 37.41 10.84
C GLY A 286 -10.54 37.01 9.69
N ALA A 287 -9.26 37.38 9.74
CA ALA A 287 -8.25 36.90 8.79
C ALA A 287 -6.88 36.78 9.47
N ALA A 288 -6.00 35.95 8.93
CA ALA A 288 -4.59 35.93 9.30
C ALA A 288 -3.74 36.36 8.11
N SER A 289 -2.64 37.05 8.40
CA SER A 289 -1.69 37.50 7.40
C SER A 289 -0.27 37.20 7.87
N PHE A 290 0.54 36.65 6.98
CA PHE A 290 1.91 36.26 7.22
C PHE A 290 2.79 36.67 6.05
N ASP A 291 3.94 37.25 6.34
CA ASP A 291 5.01 37.60 5.41
C ASP A 291 6.15 36.59 5.55
N CYS A 292 6.42 35.85 4.49
CA CYS A 292 7.40 34.77 4.41
C CYS A 292 8.39 35.06 3.26
N GLU A 293 9.58 35.58 3.56
CA GLU A 293 10.68 35.77 2.58
C GLU A 293 10.26 36.27 1.17
N GLY A 294 9.51 37.38 1.11
CA GLY A 294 9.04 37.95 -0.16
C GLY A 294 7.76 37.33 -0.72
N ILE A 295 7.06 36.52 0.09
CA ILE A 295 5.73 35.97 -0.19
C ILE A 295 4.77 36.44 0.91
N HIS A 296 3.57 36.85 0.52
CA HIS A 296 2.51 37.26 1.43
C HIS A 296 1.38 36.22 1.45
N LEU A 297 1.16 35.59 2.60
CA LEU A 297 0.11 34.61 2.85
C LEU A 297 -1.05 35.26 3.59
N ARG A 298 -2.24 35.22 2.99
CA ARG A 298 -3.50 35.67 3.60
C ARG A 298 -4.46 34.51 3.72
N VAL A 299 -5.03 34.34 4.90
CA VAL A 299 -6.05 33.32 5.16
C VAL A 299 -7.32 34.00 5.64
N ALA A 300 -8.39 33.84 4.86
CA ALA A 300 -9.72 34.36 5.14
C ALA A 300 -10.70 33.18 5.29
N PRO A 301 -11.09 32.81 6.52
CA PRO A 301 -12.18 31.87 6.73
C PRO A 301 -13.47 32.35 6.08
N SER A 302 -14.26 31.39 5.65
CA SER A 302 -15.67 31.63 5.43
C SER A 302 -16.43 31.77 6.75
N GLY A 303 -17.54 32.51 6.71
CA GLY A 303 -18.63 32.26 7.66
C GLY A 303 -19.23 30.87 7.45
N GLY A 304 -19.99 30.36 8.41
CA GLY A 304 -20.47 28.97 8.44
C GLY A 304 -21.11 28.52 7.11
N GLY A 305 -20.51 27.53 6.46
CA GLY A 305 -20.96 26.96 5.19
C GLY A 305 -20.51 27.71 3.94
N GLY A 306 -19.57 28.66 4.04
CA GLY A 306 -18.99 29.34 2.89
C GLY A 306 -17.69 28.70 2.38
N ILE A 307 -17.02 29.42 1.49
CA ILE A 307 -15.76 29.00 0.86
C ILE A 307 -14.60 29.60 1.66
N ASP A 308 -13.82 28.75 2.32
CA ASP A 308 -12.57 29.17 2.93
C ASP A 308 -11.57 29.55 1.84
N LEU A 309 -10.84 30.65 2.06
CA LEU A 309 -9.94 31.21 1.07
C LEU A 309 -8.54 31.39 1.65
N ILE A 310 -7.54 30.85 0.97
CA ILE A 310 -6.13 31.09 1.24
C ILE A 310 -5.53 31.72 -0.02
N THR A 311 -4.92 32.88 0.11
CA THR A 311 -4.23 33.57 -0.97
C THR A 311 -2.76 33.68 -0.64
N ILE A 312 -1.91 33.41 -1.62
CA ILE A 312 -0.47 33.55 -1.55
C ILE A 312 -0.09 34.49 -2.70
N ASP A 313 0.52 35.62 -2.40
CA ASP A 313 0.93 36.62 -3.38
C ASP A 313 2.45 36.82 -3.31
N ALA A 314 3.08 37.19 -4.43
CA ALA A 314 4.41 37.79 -4.35
C ALA A 314 4.31 39.09 -3.52
N ALA A 315 5.26 39.31 -2.60
CA ALA A 315 5.31 40.57 -1.88
C ALA A 315 5.46 41.73 -2.88
N PRO A 316 4.77 42.87 -2.67
CA PRO A 316 4.85 44.00 -3.59
C PRO A 316 6.31 44.45 -3.73
N GLU A 317 6.82 44.43 -4.97
CA GLU A 317 8.14 44.97 -5.30
C GLU A 317 8.15 46.48 -5.01
N GLY A 318 8.61 46.88 -3.81
CA GLY A 318 8.86 48.29 -3.50
C GLY A 318 8.29 48.84 -2.20
N GLU A 319 7.49 48.08 -1.43
CA GLU A 319 7.28 48.41 -0.01
C GLU A 319 8.43 47.80 0.78
N GLY A 320 9.60 48.41 0.56
CA GLY A 320 10.84 48.02 1.20
C GLY A 320 10.63 47.85 2.69
N ALA A 321 11.26 46.81 3.23
CA ALA A 321 11.59 46.72 4.65
C ALA A 321 11.75 48.14 5.19
N ALA A 322 10.88 48.54 6.12
CA ALA A 322 11.01 49.82 6.81
C ALA A 322 12.51 49.97 7.09
N PRO A 323 13.16 51.04 6.59
CA PRO A 323 14.61 51.15 6.66
C PRO A 323 14.98 50.79 8.09
N LYS A 324 15.82 49.76 8.26
CA LYS A 324 16.33 49.40 9.58
C LYS A 324 16.70 50.72 10.21
N ALA A 325 15.97 51.12 11.25
CA ALA A 325 16.22 52.40 11.89
C ALA A 325 17.71 52.41 12.16
N ASP A 326 18.42 53.41 11.62
CA ASP A 326 19.83 53.56 11.88
C ASP A 326 20.00 53.37 13.40
N PRO A 327 20.90 52.47 13.84
CA PRO A 327 21.14 52.33 15.26
C PRO A 327 21.34 53.74 15.82
N PRO A 328 20.67 54.12 16.92
CA PRO A 328 20.80 55.45 17.47
C PRO A 328 22.30 55.75 17.57
N PRO A 329 22.78 56.91 17.08
CA PRO A 329 24.19 57.22 17.13
C PRO A 329 24.65 57.02 18.56
N ASP A 330 25.66 56.15 18.75
CA ASP A 330 26.28 55.93 20.05
C ASP A 330 26.62 57.32 20.63
N PRO A 331 25.98 57.73 21.74
CA PRO A 331 26.24 59.04 22.32
C PRO A 331 27.63 59.13 22.98
N ASP A 332 28.32 58.00 23.12
CA ASP A 332 29.58 57.88 23.86
C ASP A 332 30.68 57.30 22.95
N GLY A 333 31.01 58.06 21.90
CA GLY A 333 32.23 57.89 21.13
C GLY A 333 33.44 58.52 21.81
N ASP A 334 33.77 58.03 23.01
CA ASP A 334 35.07 58.17 23.68
C ASP A 334 35.47 56.71 24.01
N GLY A 335 36.37 56.07 23.26
CA GLY A 335 37.78 56.41 23.24
C GLY A 335 38.44 55.82 24.47
N ASP A 336 38.77 54.52 24.45
CA ASP A 336 39.80 53.91 25.30
C ASP A 336 40.30 52.63 24.60
N ASP A 337 41.45 52.78 23.95
CA ASP A 337 42.40 51.71 23.75
C ASP A 337 42.93 51.27 25.12
N GLU A 338 43.16 49.96 25.29
CA GLU A 338 44.28 49.33 26.00
C GLU A 338 43.88 48.09 26.81
N GLU A 339 44.51 46.98 26.42
CA GLU A 339 45.10 45.94 27.26
C GLU A 339 44.19 45.15 28.23
N GLY A 340 44.05 43.86 27.92
CA GLY A 340 43.42 42.88 28.80
C GLY A 340 43.74 41.47 28.31
N ASP A 341 44.91 41.01 28.71
CA ASP A 341 45.48 39.67 28.59
C ASP A 341 44.57 38.54 29.09
N ASP A 342 45.03 37.32 28.78
CA ASP A 342 44.78 36.06 29.51
C ASP A 342 43.37 35.46 29.34
N ASP A 343 43.15 34.16 29.21
CA ASP A 343 43.94 32.93 29.25
C ASP A 343 42.93 31.82 28.87
N ASP A 344 43.44 30.63 28.52
CA ASP A 344 42.86 29.32 28.88
C ASP A 344 41.37 29.03 28.52
N GLU A 345 41.02 27.98 27.78
CA GLU A 345 41.42 26.61 27.99
C GLU A 345 40.93 25.79 26.78
N ARG A 346 41.81 24.95 26.24
CA ARG A 346 41.42 23.81 25.41
C ARG A 346 40.77 22.81 26.35
N ASP A 347 39.54 22.39 26.05
CA ASP A 347 39.01 21.15 26.62
C ASP A 347 38.69 20.18 25.48
N ASP A 348 39.62 19.24 25.31
CA ASP A 348 39.51 18.05 24.48
C ASP A 348 38.54 17.08 25.19
N GLY A 349 37.26 17.12 24.80
CA GLY A 349 36.23 16.22 25.31
C GLY A 349 36.12 14.95 24.46
N ASP A 350 36.80 13.91 24.94
CA ASP A 350 36.86 12.54 24.43
C ASP A 350 35.52 11.91 24.00
N GLY A 351 35.63 11.05 22.98
CA GLY A 351 34.59 10.13 22.56
C GLY A 351 34.25 9.10 23.63
N ASP A 352 32.98 8.67 23.62
CA ASP A 352 32.55 7.48 24.34
C ASP A 352 31.80 6.55 23.39
N ASP A 353 32.31 5.32 23.38
CA ASP A 353 31.93 4.21 22.53
C ASP A 353 30.72 3.49 23.14
N GLY A 354 29.54 3.66 22.53
CA GLY A 354 28.32 2.96 22.91
C GLY A 354 28.13 1.63 22.17
N GLU A 355 28.88 0.61 22.55
CA GLU A 355 28.58 -0.80 22.26
C GLU A 355 27.28 -1.27 22.96
N GLY A 356 26.53 -2.14 22.28
CA GLY A 356 25.84 -3.24 22.95
C GLY A 356 24.30 -3.20 22.96
N GLY A 357 23.69 -4.14 22.23
CA GLY A 357 22.26 -4.42 22.37
C GLY A 357 21.73 -5.51 21.44
N GLU A 358 22.30 -6.71 21.49
CA GLU A 358 21.62 -7.92 21.02
C GLU A 358 20.54 -8.34 22.04
N GLY A 359 19.35 -8.68 21.54
CA GLY A 359 18.23 -9.25 22.29
C GLY A 359 17.20 -9.85 21.36
#